data_AF-A0A432EQU2-F1
#
_entry.id   AF-A0A432EQU2-F1
#
_cell.length_a   1.000
_cell.length_b   1.000
_cell.length_c   1.000
_cell.angle_alpha   90.00
_cell.angle_beta   90.00
_cell.angle_gamma   90.00
#
_symmetry.space_group_name_H-M   'P 1'
#
loop_
_entity.id
_entity.type
_entity.pdbx_description
1 polymer ?
#
loop_
_entity_poly.entity_id
_entity_poly.type
_entity_poly.pdbx_seq_one_letter_code
_entity_poly.pdbx_strand_id
1 'polypeptide(L)'
;KFLEFPLGDFTKEEVRQIAKEVNLPTKSRKESQDICFLEGQKLKDFLLKHFTPEEGVFVYKGKVVGTHKGYFIYTIGQRRGLGLRLGKPIYVIGIDAKSNTVFVGDKEELLTREVNLGSVNCFLPLKEVQRLNLWGQIRYRTPAKEVEKLEETPKGLRVTFKQPFSGVAKGQIGALYVNNEILACGGFIF
;
A
#
# COMPACT_ATOMS: atom_id res chain seq x y z
N LYS A 1 -17.52 -25.50 11.69
CA LYS A 1 -16.39 -25.00 10.88
C LYS A 1 -16.89 -23.73 10.19
N PHE A 2 -16.39 -22.52 10.53
CA PHE A 2 -16.97 -21.25 10.04
C PHE A 2 -16.21 -20.62 8.87
N LEU A 3 -15.03 -21.15 8.53
CA LEU A 3 -14.19 -20.65 7.45
C LEU A 3 -13.40 -21.80 6.83
N GLU A 4 -13.36 -21.85 5.49
CA GLU A 4 -12.60 -22.84 4.73
C GLU A 4 -11.95 -22.15 3.53
N PHE A 5 -10.66 -22.42 3.33
CA PHE A 5 -9.89 -21.97 2.19
C PHE A 5 -9.55 -23.18 1.32
N PRO A 6 -10.47 -23.66 0.46
CA PRO A 6 -10.32 -24.94 -0.26
C PRO A 6 -9.16 -24.96 -1.25
N LEU A 7 -8.61 -23.78 -1.56
CA LEU A 7 -7.46 -23.62 -2.45
C LEU A 7 -6.16 -23.27 -1.69
N GLY A 8 -6.19 -23.24 -0.35
CA GLY A 8 -5.08 -22.77 0.48
C GLY A 8 -3.80 -23.60 0.34
N ASP A 9 -3.95 -24.90 0.11
CA ASP A 9 -2.84 -25.85 -0.02
C ASP A 9 -2.35 -26.00 -1.47
N PHE A 10 -2.99 -25.32 -2.42
CA PHE A 10 -2.65 -25.42 -3.84
C PHE A 10 -1.93 -24.17 -4.32
N THR A 11 -0.86 -24.39 -5.06
CA THR A 11 -0.26 -23.35 -5.89
C THR A 11 -1.22 -22.91 -6.99
N LYS A 12 -0.99 -21.71 -7.52
CA LYS A 12 -1.81 -21.18 -8.61
C LYS A 12 -1.78 -22.06 -9.87
N GLU A 13 -0.65 -22.71 -10.14
CA GLU A 13 -0.47 -23.60 -11.27
C GLU A 13 -1.29 -24.88 -11.11
N GLU A 14 -1.27 -25.48 -9.92
CA GLU A 14 -2.09 -26.66 -9.59
C GLU A 14 -3.57 -26.35 -9.70
N VAL A 15 -4.04 -25.21 -9.17
CA VAL A 15 -5.45 -24.80 -9.31
C VAL A 15 -5.86 -24.68 -10.79
N ARG A 16 -4.98 -24.13 -11.64
CA ARG A 16 -5.26 -24.01 -13.09
C ARG A 16 -5.24 -25.36 -13.80
N GLN A 17 -4.40 -26.28 -13.36
CA GLN A 17 -4.33 -27.63 -13.91
C GLN A 17 -5.60 -28.42 -13.58
N ILE A 18 -6.02 -28.42 -12.31
CA ILE A 18 -7.29 -29.02 -11.86
C ILE A 18 -8.46 -28.47 -12.67
N ALA A 19 -8.53 -27.14 -12.83
CA ALA A 19 -9.60 -26.50 -13.60
C ALA A 19 -9.66 -26.95 -15.08
N LYS A 20 -8.51 -27.28 -15.69
CA LYS A 20 -8.47 -27.82 -17.05
C LYS A 20 -8.92 -29.27 -17.11
N GLU A 21 -8.47 -30.10 -16.18
CA GLU A 21 -8.80 -31.53 -16.09
C GLU A 21 -10.28 -31.75 -15.88
N VAL A 22 -10.91 -30.99 -14.98
CA VAL A 22 -12.37 -31.02 -14.75
C VAL A 22 -13.17 -30.18 -15.76
N ASN A 23 -12.50 -29.66 -16.79
CA ASN A 23 -13.12 -28.92 -17.89
C ASN A 23 -14.00 -27.72 -17.45
N LEU A 24 -13.55 -26.94 -16.47
CA LEU A 24 -14.31 -25.77 -16.02
C LEU A 24 -14.37 -24.69 -17.11
N PRO A 25 -15.52 -24.00 -17.30
CA PRO A 25 -15.64 -22.89 -18.25
C PRO A 25 -14.63 -21.76 -18.03
N THR A 26 -14.17 -21.57 -16.79
CA THR A 26 -13.24 -20.51 -16.39
C THR A 26 -11.77 -20.88 -16.54
N LYS A 27 -11.43 -22.11 -16.99
CA LYS A 27 -10.07 -22.65 -17.05
C LYS A 27 -9.05 -21.79 -17.83
N SER A 28 -9.52 -20.97 -18.78
CA SER A 28 -8.71 -20.08 -19.61
C SER A 28 -8.92 -18.59 -19.32
N ARG A 29 -9.77 -18.25 -18.34
CA ARG A 29 -10.09 -16.86 -18.02
C ARG A 29 -8.85 -16.19 -17.44
N LYS A 30 -8.45 -15.05 -18.03
CA LYS A 30 -7.41 -14.19 -17.47
C LYS A 30 -7.86 -13.67 -16.10
N GLU A 31 -6.91 -13.55 -15.18
CA GLU A 31 -7.18 -12.95 -13.87
C GLU A 31 -7.58 -11.50 -14.04
N SER A 32 -8.59 -11.08 -13.27
CA SER A 32 -8.86 -9.66 -13.08
C SER A 32 -7.61 -9.02 -12.51
N GLN A 33 -7.05 -8.06 -13.25
CA GLN A 33 -6.03 -7.15 -12.77
C GLN A 33 -6.72 -5.81 -12.49
N ASP A 34 -6.21 -5.05 -11.52
CA ASP A 34 -6.74 -3.77 -11.06
C ASP A 34 -8.06 -3.85 -10.28
N ILE A 35 -8.60 -2.67 -9.95
CA ILE A 35 -9.79 -2.49 -9.12
C ILE A 35 -11.00 -3.08 -9.85
N CYS A 36 -11.71 -3.99 -9.19
CA CYS A 36 -12.74 -4.86 -9.80
C CYS A 36 -13.84 -4.13 -10.59
N PHE A 37 -14.15 -2.88 -10.25
CA PHE A 37 -15.22 -2.09 -10.89
C PHE A 37 -14.74 -1.17 -12.02
N LEU A 38 -13.43 -1.12 -12.31
CA LEU A 38 -12.93 -0.23 -13.36
C LEU A 38 -13.12 -0.78 -14.78
N GLU A 39 -13.49 -2.07 -14.94
CA GLU A 39 -13.78 -2.70 -16.24
C GLU A 39 -12.72 -2.42 -17.33
N GLY A 40 -11.44 -2.30 -16.94
CA GLY A 40 -10.33 -2.01 -17.85
C GLY A 40 -10.07 -0.51 -18.13
N GLN A 41 -10.84 0.40 -17.52
CA GLN A 41 -10.53 1.83 -17.53
C GLN A 41 -9.32 2.14 -16.64
N LYS A 42 -8.49 3.11 -17.04
CA LYS A 42 -7.38 3.57 -16.20
C LYS A 42 -7.95 4.32 -15.00
N LEU A 43 -7.40 4.08 -13.82
CA LEU A 43 -7.79 4.76 -12.58
C LEU A 43 -7.82 6.29 -12.74
N LYS A 44 -6.84 6.86 -13.44
CA LYS A 44 -6.78 8.30 -13.72
C LYS A 44 -8.03 8.78 -14.48
N ASP A 45 -8.41 8.08 -15.54
CA ASP A 45 -9.54 8.46 -16.40
C ASP A 45 -10.86 8.31 -15.64
N PHE A 46 -10.96 7.30 -14.77
CA PHE A 46 -12.09 7.14 -13.85
C PHE A 46 -12.17 8.32 -12.86
N LEU A 47 -11.08 8.66 -12.19
CA LEU A 47 -11.06 9.76 -11.22
C LEU A 47 -11.40 11.11 -11.87
N LEU A 48 -10.93 11.36 -13.10
CA LEU A 48 -11.25 12.59 -13.84
C LEU A 48 -12.74 12.74 -14.21
N LYS A 49 -13.52 11.65 -14.20
CA LYS A 49 -14.98 11.71 -14.38
C LYS A 49 -15.72 12.10 -13.11
N HIS A 50 -15.13 11.84 -11.94
CA HIS A 50 -15.75 12.04 -10.64
C HIS A 50 -15.21 13.27 -9.89
N PHE A 51 -14.02 13.73 -10.26
CA PHE A 51 -13.35 14.87 -9.63
C PHE A 51 -12.92 15.87 -10.70
N THR A 52 -13.32 17.13 -10.51
CA THR A 52 -12.83 18.23 -11.33
C THR A 52 -11.35 18.48 -11.00
N PRO A 53 -10.43 18.47 -11.97
CA PRO A 53 -9.03 18.74 -11.70
C PRO A 53 -8.86 20.21 -11.35
N GLU A 54 -8.38 20.48 -10.14
CA GLU A 54 -7.96 21.81 -9.73
C GLU A 54 -6.44 21.93 -9.78
N GLU A 55 -5.94 23.06 -10.26
CA GLU A 55 -4.51 23.31 -10.30
C GLU A 55 -3.96 23.37 -8.86
N GLY A 56 -2.94 22.55 -8.60
CA GLY A 56 -2.22 22.49 -7.35
C GLY A 56 -0.73 22.73 -7.58
N VAL A 57 0.04 22.78 -6.49
CA VAL A 57 1.47 23.10 -6.54
C VAL A 57 2.34 21.92 -6.11
N PHE A 58 3.47 21.77 -6.80
CA PHE A 58 4.57 20.95 -6.32
C PHE A 58 5.47 21.78 -5.41
N VAL A 59 5.73 21.28 -4.20
CA VAL A 59 6.63 21.92 -3.23
C VAL A 59 7.84 21.03 -2.98
N TYR A 60 9.03 21.59 -3.16
CA TYR A 60 10.33 20.95 -2.87
C TYR A 60 11.11 21.85 -1.90
N LYS A 61 11.46 21.31 -0.72
CA LYS A 61 12.19 22.06 0.33
C LYS A 61 11.57 23.42 0.65
N GLY A 62 10.23 23.46 0.77
CA GLY A 62 9.46 24.67 1.06
C GLY A 62 9.30 25.66 -0.09
N LYS A 63 9.84 25.35 -1.29
CA LYS A 63 9.69 26.19 -2.49
C LYS A 63 8.75 25.56 -3.49
N VAL A 64 7.89 26.36 -4.10
CA VAL A 64 7.08 25.94 -5.24
C VAL A 64 8.00 25.71 -6.44
N VAL A 65 7.94 24.53 -7.04
CA VAL A 65 8.80 24.11 -8.16
C VAL A 65 8.04 23.76 -9.44
N GLY A 66 6.70 23.84 -9.40
CA GLY A 66 5.82 23.61 -10.54
C GLY A 66 4.37 23.46 -10.11
N THR A 67 3.51 23.17 -11.08
CA THR A 67 2.07 22.95 -10.87
C THR A 67 1.62 21.58 -11.35
N HIS A 68 0.46 21.14 -10.90
CA HIS A 68 -0.16 19.89 -11.31
C HIS A 68 -1.68 19.98 -11.41
N LYS A 69 -2.30 18.97 -12.06
CA LYS A 69 -3.75 18.92 -12.33
C LYS A 69 -4.52 18.16 -11.23
N GLY A 70 -4.30 18.54 -9.98
CA GLY A 70 -4.95 17.94 -8.80
C GLY A 70 -4.12 16.86 -8.10
N TYR A 71 -4.19 16.79 -6.77
CA TYR A 71 -3.35 15.90 -5.96
C TYR A 71 -3.68 14.40 -6.14
N PHE A 72 -4.94 14.07 -6.45
CA PHE A 72 -5.48 12.71 -6.47
C PHE A 72 -4.90 11.80 -7.57
N ILE A 73 -4.21 12.37 -8.56
CA ILE A 73 -3.55 11.61 -9.63
C ILE A 73 -2.13 11.15 -9.25
N TYR A 74 -1.64 11.54 -8.07
CA TYR A 74 -0.29 11.23 -7.60
C TYR A 74 -0.32 10.22 -6.46
N THR A 75 0.76 9.46 -6.34
CA THR A 75 0.95 8.49 -5.25
C THR A 75 2.31 8.70 -4.59
N ILE A 76 2.38 8.55 -3.26
CA ILE A 76 3.65 8.60 -2.52
C ILE A 76 4.63 7.57 -3.11
N GLY A 77 5.88 7.99 -3.32
CA GLY A 77 6.92 7.22 -4.00
C GLY A 77 6.92 7.30 -5.53
N GLN A 78 5.96 8.00 -6.15
CA GLN A 78 5.93 8.18 -7.60
C GLN A 78 7.10 9.06 -8.08
N ARG A 79 7.81 8.58 -9.10
CA ARG A 79 8.90 9.30 -9.79
C ARG A 79 8.51 9.84 -11.17
N ARG A 80 7.76 9.04 -11.95
CA ARG A 80 7.43 9.34 -13.35
C ARG A 80 6.19 10.23 -13.43
N GLY A 81 6.09 11.05 -14.49
CA GLY A 81 4.89 11.85 -14.76
C GLY A 81 4.73 13.09 -13.87
N LEU A 82 5.80 13.54 -13.20
CA LEU A 82 5.78 14.78 -12.40
C LEU A 82 5.99 16.04 -13.25
N GLY A 83 6.65 15.93 -14.41
CA GLY A 83 6.91 17.09 -15.29
C GLY A 83 7.94 18.09 -14.74
N LEU A 84 8.58 17.80 -13.61
CA LEU A 84 9.56 18.67 -12.95
C LEU A 84 10.98 18.45 -13.50
N ARG A 85 11.71 19.53 -13.78
CA ARG A 85 13.12 19.50 -14.22
C ARG A 85 14.02 20.03 -13.11
N LEU A 86 14.31 19.19 -12.13
CA LEU A 86 15.15 19.55 -10.97
C LEU A 86 16.59 19.02 -11.06
N GLY A 87 17.03 18.55 -12.23
CA GLY A 87 18.39 18.06 -12.47
C GLY A 87 18.75 16.73 -11.79
N LYS A 88 17.85 16.18 -10.98
CA LYS A 88 18.02 14.90 -10.27
C LYS A 88 16.69 14.12 -10.20
N PRO A 89 16.72 12.82 -9.88
CA PRO A 89 15.51 12.04 -9.63
C PRO A 89 14.76 12.56 -8.41
N ILE A 90 13.49 12.90 -8.58
CA ILE A 90 12.61 13.42 -7.52
C ILE A 90 11.40 12.50 -7.38
N TYR A 91 10.90 12.38 -6.16
CA TYR A 91 9.80 11.50 -5.80
C TYR A 91 8.73 12.27 -5.03
N VAL A 92 7.47 11.85 -5.13
CA VAL A 92 6.39 12.34 -4.26
C VAL A 92 6.61 11.82 -2.84
N ILE A 93 6.90 12.70 -1.89
CA ILE A 93 7.15 12.37 -0.48
C ILE A 93 5.94 12.62 0.41
N GLY A 94 4.99 13.42 -0.04
CA GLY A 94 3.79 13.74 0.73
C GLY A 94 2.71 14.35 -0.15
N ILE A 95 1.47 14.23 0.31
CA ILE A 95 0.29 14.79 -0.36
C ILE A 95 -0.59 15.43 0.73
N ASP A 96 -0.92 16.70 0.55
CA ASP A 96 -1.91 17.40 1.36
C ASP A 96 -3.14 17.73 0.50
N ALA A 97 -4.22 16.99 0.75
CA ALA A 97 -5.48 17.14 0.06
C ALA A 97 -6.16 18.49 0.36
N LYS A 98 -5.96 19.07 1.56
CA LYS A 98 -6.63 20.32 1.95
C LYS A 98 -6.09 21.53 1.21
N SER A 99 -4.77 21.55 1.01
CA SER A 99 -4.07 22.63 0.30
C SER A 99 -3.80 22.31 -1.17
N ASN A 100 -4.28 21.16 -1.69
CA ASN A 100 -3.97 20.66 -3.03
C ASN A 100 -2.47 20.69 -3.34
N THR A 101 -1.63 20.35 -2.35
CA THR A 101 -0.17 20.43 -2.44
C THR A 101 0.45 19.04 -2.52
N VAL A 102 1.34 18.85 -3.49
CA VAL A 102 2.15 17.63 -3.60
C VAL A 102 3.58 17.95 -3.22
N PHE A 103 4.02 17.39 -2.10
CA PHE A 103 5.41 17.52 -1.64
C PHE A 103 6.28 16.54 -2.40
N VAL A 104 7.39 17.05 -2.94
CA VAL A 104 8.38 16.24 -3.64
C VAL A 104 9.73 16.39 -2.97
N GLY A 105 10.56 15.34 -3.06
CA GLY A 105 11.82 15.25 -2.35
C GLY A 105 12.74 14.16 -2.88
N ASP A 106 13.82 13.95 -2.16
CA ASP A 106 14.81 12.91 -2.44
C ASP A 106 14.31 11.53 -2.00
N LYS A 107 14.88 10.46 -2.57
CA LYS A 107 14.48 9.08 -2.25
C LYS A 107 14.69 8.73 -0.78
N GLU A 108 15.70 9.33 -0.17
CA GLU A 108 16.06 9.11 1.24
C GLU A 108 14.96 9.61 2.20
N GLU A 109 14.24 10.67 1.82
CA GLU A 109 13.13 11.24 2.59
C GLU A 109 11.89 10.32 2.60
N LEU A 110 11.84 9.32 1.71
CA LEU A 110 10.78 8.29 1.71
C LEU A 110 11.05 7.14 2.69
N LEU A 111 12.25 7.08 3.27
CA LEU A 111 12.65 5.98 4.12
C LEU A 111 12.12 6.18 5.53
N THR A 112 11.33 5.23 6.02
CA THR A 112 10.89 5.19 7.41
C THR A 112 10.97 3.78 7.97
N ARG A 113 11.37 3.69 9.24
CA ARG A 113 11.29 2.45 10.03
C ARG A 113 10.01 2.39 10.86
N GLU A 114 9.28 3.50 10.97
CA GLU A 114 8.09 3.58 11.82
C GLU A 114 6.85 3.77 10.96
N VAL A 115 5.81 2.99 11.29
CA VAL A 115 4.50 3.05 10.64
C VAL A 115 3.43 2.99 11.72
N ASN A 116 2.47 3.92 11.67
CA ASN A 116 1.31 3.90 12.54
C ASN A 116 0.14 3.23 11.80
N LEU A 117 -0.53 2.30 12.48
CA LEU A 117 -1.70 1.57 12.00
C LEU A 117 -2.91 1.95 12.85
N GLY A 118 -3.97 2.41 12.20
CA GLY A 118 -5.25 2.77 12.80
C GLY A 118 -6.33 1.76 12.44
N SER A 119 -7.43 1.77 13.18
CA SER A 119 -8.54 0.82 13.02
C SER A 119 -8.04 -0.63 12.93
N VAL A 120 -7.11 -0.98 13.82
CA VAL A 120 -6.43 -2.27 13.76
C VAL A 120 -7.38 -3.37 14.19
N ASN A 121 -7.42 -4.43 13.39
CA ASN A 121 -8.02 -5.69 13.75
C ASN A 121 -6.92 -6.73 13.98
N CYS A 122 -6.94 -7.40 15.13
CA CYS A 122 -6.03 -8.49 15.45
C CYS A 122 -6.86 -9.76 15.70
N PHE A 123 -6.39 -10.89 15.16
CA PHE A 123 -7.03 -12.19 15.33
C PHE A 123 -6.68 -12.87 16.66
N LEU A 124 -5.63 -12.39 17.34
CA LEU A 124 -5.22 -12.78 18.68
C LEU A 124 -5.17 -11.55 19.60
N PRO A 125 -5.27 -11.73 20.93
CA PRO A 125 -5.04 -10.64 21.87
C PRO A 125 -3.70 -9.96 21.62
N LEU A 126 -3.68 -8.61 21.59
CA LEU A 126 -2.49 -7.84 21.24
C LEU A 126 -1.26 -8.19 22.09
N LYS A 127 -1.47 -8.45 23.38
CA LYS A 127 -0.40 -8.86 24.33
C LYS A 127 0.29 -10.17 23.93
N GLU A 128 -0.42 -11.08 23.26
CA GLU A 128 0.16 -12.32 22.74
C GLU A 128 0.91 -12.04 21.44
N VAL A 129 0.30 -11.27 20.53
CA VAL A 129 0.91 -10.87 19.25
C VAL A 129 2.27 -10.20 19.47
N GLN A 130 2.38 -9.30 20.46
CA GLN A 130 3.61 -8.58 20.79
C GLN A 130 4.79 -9.49 21.19
N ARG A 131 4.54 -10.74 21.57
CA ARG A 131 5.58 -11.71 21.98
C ARG A 131 6.03 -12.63 20.85
N LEU A 132 5.39 -12.55 19.68
CA LEU A 132 5.67 -13.40 18.54
C LEU A 132 6.72 -12.77 17.62
N ASN A 133 7.31 -13.58 16.74
CA ASN A 133 8.17 -13.11 15.66
C ASN A 133 7.31 -12.50 14.56
N LEU A 134 7.29 -11.17 14.51
CA LEU A 134 6.39 -10.41 13.65
C LEU A 134 7.09 -9.88 12.39
N TRP A 135 6.37 -9.91 11.29
CA TRP A 135 6.77 -9.40 9.98
C TRP A 135 5.68 -8.49 9.45
N GLY A 136 5.99 -7.26 9.07
CA GLY A 136 4.99 -6.34 8.53
C GLY A 136 5.14 -6.15 7.03
N GLN A 137 4.00 -6.12 6.33
CA GLN A 137 3.89 -5.77 4.92
C GLN A 137 3.01 -4.54 4.80
N ILE A 138 3.53 -3.48 4.20
CA ILE A 138 2.84 -2.18 4.09
C ILE A 138 2.18 -1.95 2.73
N ARG A 139 2.47 -2.83 1.76
CA ARG A 139 1.95 -2.75 0.39
C ARG A 139 1.91 -4.14 -0.23
N TYR A 140 0.83 -4.44 -0.94
CA TYR A 140 0.69 -5.68 -1.69
C TYR A 140 1.87 -5.89 -2.66
N ARG A 141 2.39 -7.13 -2.72
CA ARG A 141 3.58 -7.54 -3.50
C ARG A 141 4.90 -6.85 -3.12
N THR A 142 4.98 -6.25 -1.94
CA THR A 142 6.26 -5.84 -1.35
C THR A 142 6.68 -6.89 -0.32
N PRO A 143 7.97 -7.26 -0.22
CA PRO A 143 8.43 -8.16 0.83
C PRO A 143 8.08 -7.62 2.22
N ALA A 144 7.59 -8.49 3.09
CA ALA A 144 7.42 -8.14 4.49
C ALA A 144 8.80 -7.93 5.14
N LYS A 145 8.85 -7.14 6.21
CA LYS A 145 10.07 -6.86 6.97
C LYS A 145 9.85 -7.18 8.43
N GLU A 146 10.91 -7.66 9.07
CA GLU A 146 10.89 -7.99 10.48
C GLU A 146 10.57 -6.75 11.33
N VAL A 147 9.60 -6.94 12.22
CA VAL A 147 9.17 -5.96 13.20
C VAL A 147 10.14 -6.04 14.38
N GLU A 148 10.71 -4.90 14.72
CA GLU A 148 11.56 -4.72 15.89
C GLU A 148 10.74 -4.46 17.15
N LYS A 149 9.66 -3.66 17.02
CA LYS A 149 8.82 -3.25 18.14
C LYS A 149 7.38 -3.03 17.71
N LEU A 150 6.43 -3.46 18.54
CA LEU A 150 5.00 -3.22 18.37
C LEU A 150 4.42 -2.58 19.63
N GLU A 151 3.93 -1.36 19.52
CA GLU A 151 3.42 -0.57 20.64
C GLU A 151 1.95 -0.19 20.44
N GLU A 152 1.18 -0.26 21.52
CA GLU A 152 -0.19 0.27 21.54
C GLU A 152 -0.15 1.79 21.75
N THR A 153 -1.00 2.49 21.02
CA THR A 153 -1.15 3.94 21.07
C THR A 153 -2.63 4.29 21.16
N PRO A 154 -3.01 5.50 21.60
CA PRO A 154 -4.42 5.91 21.63
C PRO A 154 -5.15 5.85 20.29
N LYS A 155 -4.42 5.81 19.16
CA LYS A 155 -4.98 5.81 17.79
C LYS A 155 -4.84 4.46 17.07
N GLY A 156 -4.34 3.42 17.74
CA GLY A 156 -4.06 2.11 17.16
C GLY A 156 -2.66 1.61 17.53
N LEU A 157 -1.90 1.09 16.57
CA LEU A 157 -0.56 0.52 16.81
C LEU A 157 0.54 1.34 16.17
N ARG A 158 1.70 1.42 16.83
CA ARG A 158 2.96 1.86 16.22
C ARG A 158 3.84 0.65 15.98
N VAL A 159 4.29 0.50 14.75
CA VAL A 159 5.16 -0.61 14.30
C VAL A 159 6.51 -0.03 13.93
N THR A 160 7.57 -0.52 14.58
CA THR A 160 8.95 -0.19 14.24
C THR A 160 9.61 -1.40 13.57
N PHE A 161 10.26 -1.18 12.42
CA PHE A 161 10.90 -2.21 11.62
C PHE A 161 12.42 -2.19 11.76
N LYS A 162 13.06 -3.37 11.70
CA LYS A 162 14.53 -3.47 11.70
C LYS A 162 15.16 -2.81 10.45
N GLN A 163 14.45 -2.86 9.32
CA GLN A 163 14.87 -2.25 8.06
C GLN A 163 13.83 -1.24 7.56
N PRO A 164 14.25 -0.09 7.00
CA PRO A 164 13.32 0.96 6.57
C PRO A 164 12.52 0.53 5.33
N PHE A 165 11.24 0.89 5.28
CA PHE A 165 10.46 0.91 4.05
C PHE A 165 10.65 2.21 3.28
N SER A 166 10.48 2.17 1.96
CA SER A 166 10.47 3.35 1.12
C SER A 166 9.05 3.57 0.60
N GLY A 167 8.54 4.79 0.73
CA GLY A 167 7.28 5.22 0.12
C GLY A 167 6.05 4.68 0.84
N VAL A 168 6.05 4.77 2.17
CA VAL A 168 4.90 4.41 3.00
C VAL A 168 3.75 5.38 2.72
N ALA A 169 2.67 4.87 2.12
CA ALA A 169 1.52 5.68 1.73
C ALA A 169 0.39 5.59 2.77
N LYS A 170 -0.08 6.76 3.24
CA LYS A 170 -1.27 6.84 4.10
C LYS A 170 -2.49 6.28 3.36
N GLY A 171 -3.36 5.59 4.09
CA GLY A 171 -4.54 4.90 3.57
C GLY A 171 -4.28 3.49 3.03
N GLN A 172 -3.02 3.07 2.86
CA GLN A 172 -2.72 1.66 2.57
C GLN A 172 -2.92 0.77 3.79
N ILE A 173 -3.09 -0.52 3.55
CA ILE A 173 -3.19 -1.52 4.62
C ILE A 173 -1.78 -1.93 5.04
N GLY A 174 -1.49 -1.83 6.33
CA GLY A 174 -0.39 -2.53 6.97
C GLY A 174 -0.89 -3.85 7.55
N ALA A 175 -0.27 -4.95 7.13
CA ALA A 175 -0.54 -6.30 7.62
C ALA A 175 0.65 -6.82 8.42
N LEU A 176 0.39 -7.43 9.57
CA LEU A 176 1.38 -8.06 10.43
C LEU A 176 1.20 -9.57 10.39
N TYR A 177 2.27 -10.29 10.13
CA TYR A 177 2.34 -11.74 10.02
C TYR A 177 3.23 -12.32 11.11
N VAL A 178 2.86 -13.48 11.64
CA VAL A 178 3.71 -14.30 12.49
C VAL A 178 4.57 -15.17 11.59
N ASN A 179 5.89 -15.16 11.81
CA ASN A 179 6.88 -15.91 11.02
C ASN A 179 6.79 -15.67 9.50
N ASN A 180 6.27 -14.51 9.06
CA ASN A 180 6.01 -14.18 7.65
C ASN A 180 5.02 -15.13 6.94
N GLU A 181 4.15 -15.80 7.68
CA GLU A 181 3.22 -16.81 7.15
C GLU A 181 1.78 -16.54 7.57
N ILE A 182 1.53 -16.37 8.87
CA ILE A 182 0.18 -16.31 9.43
C ILE A 182 -0.21 -14.87 9.70
N LEU A 183 -1.28 -14.38 9.08
CA LEU A 183 -1.79 -13.04 9.34
C LEU A 183 -2.28 -12.92 10.80
N ALA A 184 -1.66 -12.03 11.58
CA ALA A 184 -2.01 -11.77 12.97
C ALA A 184 -2.85 -10.50 13.14
N CYS A 185 -2.46 -9.40 12.49
CA CYS A 185 -3.17 -8.13 12.55
C CYS A 185 -3.19 -7.41 11.21
N GLY A 186 -4.14 -6.50 11.02
CA GLY A 186 -4.18 -5.58 9.90
C GLY A 186 -4.82 -4.24 10.28
N GLY A 187 -4.36 -3.15 9.68
CA GLY A 187 -4.91 -1.81 9.92
C GLY A 187 -4.55 -0.82 8.82
N PHE A 188 -5.13 0.37 8.88
CA PHE A 188 -4.87 1.45 7.92
C PHE A 188 -3.67 2.29 8.35
N ILE A 189 -2.76 2.57 7.41
CA ILE A 189 -1.61 3.43 7.65
C ILE A 189 -2.07 4.90 7.70
N PHE A 190 -1.65 5.67 8.72
CA PHE A 190 -2.04 7.08 8.87
C PHE A 190 -0.90 8.02 9.30
#